data_AF-A0A662EUY0-F1
#
_entry.id   AF-A0A662EUY0-F1
#
_cell.length_a   1.000
_cell.length_b   1.000
_cell.length_c   1.000
_cell.angle_alpha   90.00
_cell.angle_beta   90.00
_cell.angle_gamma   90.00
#
_symmetry.space_group_name_H-M   'P 1'
#
loop_
_entity.id
_entity.type
_entity.pdbx_description
1 polymer ?
#
loop_
_entity_poly.entity_id
_entity_poly.type
_entity_poly.pdbx_seq_one_letter_code
_entity_poly.pdbx_strand_id
1 'polypeptide(L)'
;MRPSFPGLGFVLGYNAQGMGRTQEILEAIRKETGGLRPHYERYSLLAVADTILDMFGVPQGGRSLLGELGIKRADKVVSFILDGLGYLKLEELAEKGLVDLSRFDIRIPLTSVFPPTTTTSLTSLSTGVSPVVHGILGYKLFLREVGAVVNMIKLS
;
A
#
# COMPACT_ATOMS: atom_id res chain seq x y z
N MET A 1 -4.40 -48.68 -3.27
CA MET A 1 -4.74 -47.86 -4.45
C MET A 1 -4.57 -46.40 -4.08
N ARG A 2 -3.58 -45.71 -4.66
CA ARG A 2 -3.42 -44.25 -4.56
C ARG A 2 -4.20 -43.62 -5.72
N PRO A 3 -4.98 -42.54 -5.53
CA PRO A 3 -5.52 -41.81 -6.66
C PRO A 3 -4.38 -41.07 -7.37
N SER A 4 -4.24 -41.32 -8.67
CA SER A 4 -3.36 -40.60 -9.58
C SER A 4 -4.04 -39.31 -10.01
N PHE A 5 -3.47 -38.16 -9.64
CA PHE A 5 -3.92 -36.87 -10.16
C PHE A 5 -3.34 -36.64 -11.57
N PRO A 6 -4.17 -36.35 -12.58
CA PRO A 6 -3.71 -36.09 -13.93
C PRO A 6 -3.02 -34.72 -14.01
N GLY A 7 -1.85 -34.72 -14.67
CA GLY A 7 -1.12 -33.59 -15.25
C GLY A 7 -1.39 -32.20 -14.69
N LEU A 8 -0.53 -31.76 -13.78
CA LEU A 8 -0.32 -30.34 -13.47
C LEU A 8 0.30 -29.68 -14.71
N GLY A 9 -0.55 -29.34 -15.70
CA GLY A 9 -0.20 -28.40 -16.74
C GLY A 9 0.09 -27.08 -16.05
N PHE A 10 1.35 -26.65 -16.12
CA PHE A 10 1.87 -25.33 -15.78
C PHE A 10 0.80 -24.25 -16.06
N VAL A 11 0.08 -23.80 -15.01
CA VAL A 11 -0.76 -22.60 -15.08
C VAL A 11 0.19 -21.41 -14.94
N LEU A 12 0.97 -21.19 -15.99
CA LEU A 12 1.87 -20.06 -16.08
C LEU A 12 1.06 -18.84 -16.53
N GLY A 13 0.23 -18.31 -15.64
CA GLY A 13 -0.24 -16.93 -15.70
C GLY A 13 0.85 -15.94 -15.26
N TYR A 14 2.13 -16.26 -15.51
CA TYR A 14 3.25 -15.38 -15.19
C TYR A 14 3.28 -14.25 -16.21
N ASN A 15 2.70 -13.11 -15.84
CA ASN A 15 2.82 -11.89 -16.62
C ASN A 15 4.21 -11.26 -16.39
N ALA A 16 5.19 -11.67 -17.19
CA ALA A 16 6.57 -11.17 -17.15
C ALA A 16 6.66 -9.65 -17.33
N GLN A 17 5.72 -9.05 -18.08
CA GLN A 17 5.65 -7.61 -18.29
C GLN A 17 5.22 -6.86 -17.01
N GLY A 18 4.38 -7.47 -16.19
CA GLY A 18 4.00 -6.95 -14.87
C GLY A 18 5.18 -6.92 -13.91
N MET A 19 5.99 -7.98 -13.86
CA MET A 19 7.18 -8.04 -12.98
C MET A 19 8.23 -6.99 -13.34
N GLY A 20 8.46 -6.74 -14.64
CA GLY A 20 9.41 -5.71 -15.09
C GLY A 20 9.04 -4.33 -14.55
N ARG A 21 7.77 -3.92 -14.70
CA ARG A 21 7.28 -2.63 -14.21
C ARG A 21 7.34 -2.51 -12.69
N THR A 22 6.97 -3.56 -11.97
CA THR A 22 7.02 -3.59 -10.49
C THR A 22 8.45 -3.41 -9.98
N GLN A 23 9.43 -4.04 -10.63
CA GLN A 23 10.85 -3.89 -10.30
C GLN A 23 11.36 -2.46 -10.60
N GLU A 24 10.98 -1.88 -11.74
CA GLU A 24 11.30 -0.50 -12.09
C GLU A 24 10.78 0.49 -11.04
N ILE A 25 9.55 0.31 -10.58
CA ILE A 25 8.96 1.15 -9.52
C ILE A 25 9.75 0.99 -8.21
N LEU A 26 10.10 -0.24 -7.83
CA LEU A 26 10.88 -0.48 -6.61
C LEU A 26 12.25 0.20 -6.66
N GLU A 27 12.92 0.15 -7.81
CA GLU A 27 14.21 0.79 -8.04
C GLU A 27 14.10 2.31 -8.03
N ALA A 28 13.06 2.87 -8.66
CA ALA A 28 12.76 4.30 -8.62
C ALA A 28 12.54 4.77 -7.17
N ILE A 29 11.71 4.05 -6.39
CA ILE A 29 11.49 4.34 -4.98
C ILE A 29 12.82 4.38 -4.21
N ARG A 30 13.67 3.35 -4.38
CA ARG A 30 14.94 3.26 -3.66
C ARG A 30 15.90 4.37 -4.06
N LYS A 31 15.99 4.68 -5.36
CA LYS A 31 16.85 5.74 -5.90
C LYS A 31 16.44 7.11 -5.40
N GLU A 32 15.14 7.43 -5.42
CA GLU A 32 14.62 8.76 -5.09
C GLU A 32 14.56 9.01 -3.57
N THR A 33 14.37 7.96 -2.78
CA THR A 33 14.29 8.07 -1.30
C THR A 33 15.59 7.78 -0.59
N GLY A 34 16.56 7.14 -1.25
CA GLY A 34 17.75 6.56 -0.63
C GLY A 34 17.43 5.47 0.41
N GLY A 35 16.19 4.98 0.47
CA GLY A 35 15.71 4.07 1.50
C GLY A 35 15.53 4.72 2.89
N LEU A 36 15.61 6.05 2.99
CA LEU A 36 15.60 6.76 4.28
C LEU A 36 14.24 7.40 4.62
N ARG A 37 13.32 7.44 3.67
CA ARG A 37 12.01 8.10 3.82
C ARG A 37 10.94 7.43 2.96
N PRO A 38 9.65 7.63 3.28
CA PRO A 38 8.56 7.32 2.36
C PRO A 38 8.65 8.10 1.04
N HIS A 39 8.14 7.48 -0.02
CA HIS A 39 8.01 8.06 -1.35
C HIS A 39 6.68 8.82 -1.48
N TYR A 40 6.51 9.86 -0.66
CA TYR A 40 5.28 10.66 -0.58
C TYR A 40 4.85 11.31 -1.90
N GLU A 41 5.79 11.47 -2.82
CA GLU A 41 5.61 12.08 -4.14
C GLU A 41 4.69 11.26 -5.05
N ARG A 42 4.71 9.93 -4.91
CA ARG A 42 3.93 9.04 -5.79
C ARG A 42 3.64 7.68 -5.17
N TYR A 43 4.63 6.82 -5.01
CA TYR A 43 4.43 5.42 -4.60
C TYR A 43 4.37 5.24 -3.08
N SER A 44 3.38 5.86 -2.44
CA SER A 44 3.11 5.72 -1.00
C SER A 44 1.66 5.35 -0.70
N LEU A 45 1.38 5.01 0.56
CA LEU A 45 0.02 4.74 1.05
C LEU A 45 -0.99 5.85 0.70
N LEU A 46 -0.54 7.11 0.58
CA LEU A 46 -1.40 8.24 0.23
C LEU A 46 -1.96 8.13 -1.20
N ALA A 47 -1.22 7.50 -2.11
CA ALA A 47 -1.71 7.26 -3.46
C ALA A 47 -2.88 6.28 -3.51
N VAL A 48 -3.02 5.40 -2.50
CA VAL A 48 -4.20 4.52 -2.40
C VAL A 48 -5.45 5.35 -2.19
N ALA A 49 -5.42 6.28 -1.22
CA ALA A 49 -6.55 7.18 -0.95
C ALA A 49 -6.88 8.03 -2.19
N ASP A 50 -5.87 8.67 -2.80
CA ASP A 50 -6.06 9.49 -4.01
C ASP A 50 -6.60 8.67 -5.19
N THR A 51 -6.15 7.42 -5.36
CA THR A 51 -6.63 6.53 -6.43
C THR A 51 -8.10 6.18 -6.22
N ILE A 52 -8.51 5.86 -4.99
CA ILE A 52 -9.91 5.55 -4.67
C ILE A 52 -10.79 6.79 -4.94
N LEU A 53 -10.35 7.98 -4.52
CA LEU A 53 -11.08 9.23 -4.79
C LEU A 53 -11.22 9.50 -6.30
N ASP A 54 -10.16 9.28 -7.07
CA ASP A 54 -10.18 9.43 -8.54
C ASP A 54 -11.13 8.44 -9.22
N MET A 55 -11.26 7.21 -8.72
CA MET A 55 -12.26 6.25 -9.22
C MET A 55 -13.68 6.82 -9.17
N PHE A 56 -13.98 7.60 -8.13
CA PHE A 56 -15.27 8.27 -7.94
C PHE A 56 -15.33 9.68 -8.55
N GLY A 57 -14.27 10.15 -9.22
CA GLY A 57 -14.22 11.48 -9.83
C GLY A 57 -14.10 12.63 -8.82
N VAL A 58 -13.63 12.35 -7.60
CA VAL A 58 -13.41 13.37 -6.57
C VAL A 58 -12.01 14.00 -6.78
N PRO A 59 -11.87 15.33 -6.73
CA PRO A 59 -10.57 15.99 -6.79
C PRO A 59 -9.60 15.47 -5.73
N GLN A 60 -8.33 15.29 -6.09
CA GLN A 60 -7.32 14.62 -5.26
C GLN A 60 -5.93 15.28 -5.35
N GLY A 61 -5.00 14.87 -4.49
CA GLY A 61 -3.68 15.48 -4.26
C GLY A 61 -2.61 15.27 -5.35
N GLY A 62 -2.99 14.90 -6.56
CA GLY A 62 -2.14 14.61 -7.70
C GLY A 62 -1.46 13.22 -7.71
N ARG A 63 -1.67 12.34 -6.71
CA ARG A 63 -0.90 11.09 -6.58
C ARG A 63 -1.65 9.84 -7.05
N SER A 64 -2.85 10.01 -7.63
CA SER A 64 -3.62 8.90 -8.19
C SER A 64 -2.78 8.04 -9.15
N LEU A 65 -2.94 6.72 -9.01
CA LEU A 65 -2.34 5.71 -9.88
C LEU A 65 -3.36 5.11 -10.86
N LEU A 66 -4.60 5.62 -10.87
CA LEU A 66 -5.71 5.08 -11.66
C LEU A 66 -5.34 4.91 -13.14
N GLY A 67 -4.94 6.02 -13.78
CA GLY A 67 -4.54 6.02 -15.19
C GLY A 67 -3.23 5.29 -15.45
N GLU A 68 -2.28 5.38 -14.52
CA GLU A 68 -0.98 4.74 -14.65
C GLU A 68 -1.11 3.21 -14.67
N LEU A 69 -1.95 2.67 -13.79
CA LEU A 69 -2.16 1.23 -13.61
C LEU A 69 -3.26 0.68 -14.53
N GLY A 70 -3.93 1.52 -15.32
CA GLY A 70 -5.03 1.10 -16.18
C GLY A 70 -6.23 0.57 -15.40
N ILE A 71 -6.39 0.99 -14.15
CA ILE A 71 -7.50 0.56 -13.30
C ILE A 71 -8.79 1.21 -13.82
N LYS A 72 -9.81 0.38 -14.07
CA LYS A 72 -11.13 0.86 -14.50
C LYS A 72 -11.87 1.49 -13.32
N ARG A 73 -12.67 2.53 -13.60
CA ARG A 73 -13.61 3.08 -12.62
C ARG A 73 -14.60 2.00 -12.17
N ALA A 74 -15.02 2.09 -10.92
CA ALA A 74 -15.94 1.14 -10.30
C ALA A 74 -16.96 1.89 -9.43
N ASP A 75 -18.19 1.37 -9.38
CA ASP A 75 -19.25 1.94 -8.52
C ASP A 75 -19.04 1.61 -7.04
N LYS A 76 -18.23 0.59 -6.75
CA LYS A 76 -17.93 0.12 -5.39
C LYS A 76 -16.46 -0.27 -5.31
N VAL A 77 -15.80 0.18 -4.25
CA VAL A 77 -14.41 -0.15 -3.96
C VAL A 77 -14.34 -0.73 -2.55
N VAL A 78 -13.66 -1.86 -2.41
CA VAL A 78 -13.36 -2.48 -1.11
C VAL A 78 -11.86 -2.38 -0.88
N SER A 79 -11.46 -1.63 0.15
CA SER A 79 -10.08 -1.56 0.60
C SER A 79 -9.86 -2.58 1.71
N PHE A 80 -8.92 -3.50 1.51
CA PHE A 80 -8.54 -4.51 2.49
C PHE A 80 -7.08 -4.32 2.90
N ILE A 81 -6.83 -4.28 4.20
CA ILE A 81 -5.52 -3.96 4.78
C ILE A 81 -5.05 -5.14 5.61
N LEU A 82 -3.85 -5.61 5.33
CA LEU A 82 -3.14 -6.59 6.13
C LEU A 82 -2.07 -5.88 6.95
N ASP A 83 -2.28 -5.75 8.26
CA ASP A 83 -1.32 -5.09 9.13
C ASP A 83 -0.04 -5.93 9.28
N GLY A 84 1.11 -5.26 9.27
CA GLY A 84 2.43 -5.90 9.43
C GLY A 84 2.95 -6.70 8.23
N LEU A 85 2.26 -6.74 7.08
CA LEU A 85 2.72 -7.49 5.90
C LEU A 85 3.35 -6.57 4.85
N GLY A 86 4.69 -6.54 4.81
CA GLY A 86 5.44 -5.75 3.83
C GLY A 86 5.53 -6.41 2.44
N TYR A 87 5.65 -5.59 1.40
CA TYR A 87 5.74 -6.02 0.00
C TYR A 87 6.84 -7.07 -0.25
N LEU A 88 8.07 -6.82 0.19
CA LEU A 88 9.19 -7.75 -0.01
C LEU A 88 8.95 -9.10 0.67
N LYS A 89 8.27 -9.10 1.82
CA LYS A 89 7.94 -10.33 2.54
C LYS A 89 6.85 -11.12 1.80
N LEU A 90 5.87 -10.42 1.24
CA LEU A 90 4.80 -11.03 0.45
C LEU A 90 5.35 -11.71 -0.82
N GLU A 91 6.27 -11.05 -1.54
CA GLU A 91 6.93 -11.65 -2.70
C GLU A 91 7.77 -12.88 -2.32
N GLU A 92 8.54 -12.82 -1.22
CA GLU A 92 9.29 -13.99 -0.70
C GLU A 92 8.37 -15.18 -0.39
N LEU A 93 7.19 -14.92 0.18
CA LEU A 93 6.20 -15.97 0.48
C LEU A 93 5.57 -16.55 -0.80
N ALA A 94 5.36 -15.73 -1.82
CA ALA A 94 4.85 -16.16 -3.11
C ALA A 94 5.88 -17.02 -3.87
N GLU A 95 7.15 -16.63 -3.86
CA GLU A 95 8.26 -17.42 -4.43
C GLU A 95 8.39 -18.80 -3.78
N LYS A 96 8.10 -18.90 -2.48
CA LYS A 96 8.06 -20.16 -1.72
C LYS A 96 6.78 -20.98 -1.97
N GLY A 97 5.83 -20.48 -2.75
CA GLY A 97 4.54 -21.13 -3.00
C GLY A 97 3.60 -21.15 -1.79
N LEU A 98 3.84 -20.32 -0.77
CA LEU A 98 2.99 -20.24 0.44
C LEU A 98 1.79 -19.34 0.25
N VAL A 99 1.83 -18.42 -0.72
CA VAL A 99 0.74 -17.51 -1.08
C VAL A 99 0.59 -17.52 -2.60
N ASP A 100 -0.64 -17.66 -3.07
CA ASP A 100 -0.97 -17.54 -4.49
C ASP A 100 -1.41 -16.10 -4.81
N LEU A 101 -0.58 -15.41 -5.61
CA LEU A 101 -0.84 -14.05 -6.07
C LEU A 101 -1.33 -13.99 -7.53
N SER A 102 -1.56 -15.13 -8.18
CA SER A 102 -1.94 -15.22 -9.60
C SER A 102 -3.25 -14.52 -9.94
N ARG A 103 -4.14 -14.33 -8.95
CA ARG A 103 -5.43 -13.65 -9.12
C ARG A 103 -5.34 -12.12 -9.06
N PHE A 104 -4.15 -11.56 -8.79
CA PHE A 104 -3.95 -10.11 -8.74
C PHE A 104 -3.34 -9.62 -10.06
N ASP A 105 -4.16 -8.97 -10.89
CA ASP A 105 -3.73 -8.43 -12.19
C ASP A 105 -2.67 -7.34 -12.05
N ILE A 106 -2.72 -6.57 -10.96
CA ILE A 106 -1.84 -5.43 -10.69
C ILE A 106 -1.23 -5.60 -9.30
N ARG A 107 0.11 -5.56 -9.25
CA ARG A 107 0.89 -5.64 -8.01
C ARG A 107 2.01 -4.61 -8.08
N ILE A 108 2.00 -3.64 -7.18
CA ILE A 108 3.03 -2.60 -7.13
C ILE A 108 3.53 -2.39 -5.70
N PRO A 109 4.82 -2.07 -5.52
CA PRO A 109 5.35 -1.72 -4.20
C PRO A 109 4.90 -0.31 -3.85
N LEU A 110 4.46 -0.12 -2.61
CA LEU A 110 4.17 1.19 -2.02
C LEU A 110 4.94 1.33 -0.72
N THR A 111 5.45 2.52 -0.44
CA THR A 111 5.94 2.84 0.90
C THR A 111 4.78 3.12 1.85
N SER A 112 4.88 2.71 3.11
CA SER A 112 3.99 3.25 4.15
C SER A 112 4.30 4.75 4.39
N VAL A 113 3.70 5.32 5.42
CA VAL A 113 4.06 6.65 5.94
C VAL A 113 5.09 6.54 7.07
N PHE A 114 5.60 7.68 7.52
CA PHE A 114 6.50 7.75 8.67
C PHE A 114 5.90 8.63 9.79
N PRO A 115 5.87 8.14 11.04
CA PRO A 115 6.29 6.80 11.48
C PRO A 115 5.33 5.69 11.00
N PRO A 116 5.82 4.47 10.67
CA PRO A 116 5.02 3.40 10.11
C PRO A 116 4.23 2.64 11.19
N THR A 117 3.43 3.36 11.97
CA THR A 117 2.55 2.78 12.99
C THR A 117 1.14 2.57 12.42
N THR A 118 0.39 1.63 12.99
CA THR A 118 -1.01 1.35 12.58
C THR A 118 -1.86 2.63 12.65
N THR A 119 -1.82 3.37 13.76
CA THR A 119 -2.61 4.61 13.93
C THR A 119 -2.25 5.65 12.88
N THR A 120 -0.97 5.93 12.68
CA THR A 120 -0.51 6.94 11.71
C THR A 120 -0.87 6.55 10.28
N SER A 121 -0.62 5.29 9.91
CA SER A 121 -0.85 4.78 8.56
C SER A 121 -2.35 4.76 8.21
N LEU A 122 -3.20 4.28 9.12
CA LEU A 122 -4.65 4.27 8.91
C LEU A 122 -5.24 5.68 8.89
N THR A 123 -4.71 6.60 9.69
CA THR A 123 -5.14 8.01 9.64
C THR A 123 -4.78 8.62 8.28
N SER A 124 -3.54 8.41 7.82
CA SER A 124 -3.10 8.85 6.49
C SER A 124 -3.96 8.25 5.36
N LEU A 125 -4.27 6.96 5.42
CA LEU A 125 -5.14 6.31 4.43
C LEU A 125 -6.58 6.86 4.46
N SER A 126 -7.12 7.11 5.64
CA SER A 126 -8.50 7.59 5.81
C SER A 126 -8.68 9.06 5.42
N THR A 127 -7.63 9.87 5.59
CA THR A 127 -7.65 11.32 5.33
C THR A 127 -7.03 11.71 4.00
N GLY A 128 -6.26 10.83 3.37
CA GLY A 128 -5.52 11.11 2.14
C GLY A 128 -4.33 12.07 2.32
N VAL A 129 -4.01 12.50 3.54
CA VAL A 129 -2.91 13.44 3.82
C VAL A 129 -1.81 12.80 4.64
N SER A 130 -0.61 13.39 4.59
CA SER A 130 0.56 12.85 5.30
C SER A 130 0.52 13.13 6.80
N PRO A 131 1.35 12.42 7.61
CA PRO A 131 1.38 12.60 9.07
C PRO A 131 1.71 14.01 9.53
N VAL A 132 2.48 14.78 8.75
CA VAL A 132 2.77 16.19 9.06
C VAL A 132 1.52 17.06 8.95
N VAL A 133 0.53 16.67 8.15
CA VAL A 133 -0.72 17.42 7.99
C VAL A 133 -1.75 17.01 9.04
N HIS A 134 -1.96 15.71 9.26
CA HIS A 134 -2.98 15.24 10.21
C HIS A 134 -2.49 15.15 11.67
N GLY A 135 -1.18 15.27 11.94
CA GLY A 135 -0.60 15.35 13.30
C GLY A 135 -0.60 14.06 14.13
N ILE A 136 -1.28 13.01 13.69
CA ILE A 136 -1.34 11.72 14.39
C ILE A 136 -0.08 10.88 14.14
N LEU A 137 0.93 11.05 15.00
CA LEU A 137 2.22 10.34 14.91
C LEU A 137 2.29 9.04 15.75
N GLY A 138 1.26 8.73 16.53
CA GLY A 138 1.21 7.53 17.36
C GLY A 138 0.05 7.54 18.34
N TYR A 139 -0.06 6.48 19.15
CA TYR A 139 -1.13 6.31 20.13
C TYR A 139 -1.05 7.32 21.29
N LYS A 140 0.16 7.60 21.78
CA LYS A 140 0.41 8.55 22.87
C LYS A 140 1.40 9.60 22.40
N LEU A 141 1.01 10.87 22.46
CA LEU A 141 1.86 12.00 22.10
C LEU A 141 1.93 12.99 23.26
N PHE A 142 3.11 13.53 23.52
CA PHE A 142 3.23 14.69 24.39
C PHE A 142 2.84 15.92 23.58
N LEU A 143 1.73 16.57 23.95
CA LEU A 143 1.29 17.83 23.35
C LEU A 143 1.77 18.97 24.25
N ARG A 144 2.70 19.78 23.76
CA ARG A 144 3.32 20.86 24.53
C ARG A 144 2.29 21.93 24.92
N GLU A 145 1.31 22.15 24.07
CA GLU A 145 0.20 23.09 24.24
C GLU A 145 -0.68 22.74 25.44
N VAL A 146 -0.80 21.44 25.74
CA VAL A 146 -1.60 20.92 26.86
C VAL A 146 -0.73 20.55 28.06
N GLY A 147 0.60 20.46 27.86
CA GLY A 147 1.55 20.02 28.89
C GLY A 147 1.33 18.57 29.33
N ALA A 148 0.74 17.73 28.47
CA ALA A 148 0.31 16.39 28.83
C ALA A 148 0.60 15.35 27.74
N VAL A 149 0.71 14.08 28.16
CA VAL A 149 0.69 12.94 27.25
C VAL A 149 -0.76 12.59 26.94
N VAL A 150 -1.17 12.83 25.69
CA VAL A 150 -2.54 12.63 25.20
C VAL A 150 -2.64 11.31 24.45
N ASN A 151 -3.76 10.62 24.64
CA ASN A 151 -4.12 9.44 23.88
C ASN A 151 -4.87 9.85 22.61
N MET A 152 -4.25 9.65 21.45
CA MET A 152 -4.76 10.17 20.18
C MET A 152 -5.95 9.39 19.62
N ILE A 153 -6.31 8.23 20.20
CA ILE A 153 -7.48 7.43 19.79
C ILE A 153 -8.53 7.27 20.90
N LYS A 154 -8.24 7.78 22.11
CA LYS A 154 -9.24 7.91 23.17
C LYS A 154 -9.41 9.39 23.47
N LEU A 155 -10.38 9.99 22.81
CA LEU A 155 -10.91 11.32 23.12
C LEU A 155 -11.99 11.14 24.20
N SER A 156 -11.55 10.85 25.43
CA SER A 156 -12.43 10.77 26.60
C SER A 156 -12.05 11.85 27.60
#